data_AF-A0A496RZW7-F1
#
_entry.id   AF-A0A496RZW7-F1
#
_cell.length_a   1.000
_cell.length_b   1.000
_cell.length_c   1.000
_cell.angle_alpha   90.00
_cell.angle_beta   90.00
_cell.angle_gamma   90.00
#
_symmetry.space_group_name_H-M   'P 1'
#
loop_
_entity.id
_entity.type
_entity.pdbx_description
1 polymer ?
#
loop_
_entity_poly.entity_id
_entity_poly.type
_entity_poly.pdbx_seq_one_letter_code
_entity_poly.pdbx_strand_id
1 'polypeptide(L)'
;FETLGDELLGIPLLLPMFRTLERLSNVEFAIAQSLYKHGLPTRSVAVGDPDHPPTAEDIEKVADQVKNLDSASEYVHPYYFKVDTIETKFPSNIQNIPEFFLAQIVALSGIPRRFLLGEEKFASTVTALQRNLAMMLEPLQARVKTWVEEQIFQRVLAIRKHEGEVKLIWKTITEPAEPRLVEDTVKLARTFIDGKPLITWEEARQRLKLPTTPAESRATTLMQLKNNELAGIYLVEPHGELIWLGRKKAIVKSVRFSSHIGEPLYLLSGKFCYGIIRLDSPVEISLKEFRELIPKHLVSEEEREQWWPHKRKLFYYPIVVEKLFNPPRRWKYEPGIQNFVQHVEFL
;
A
#
# COMPACT_ATOMS: atom_id res chain seq x y z
N PHE A 1 4.75 11.75 13.70
CA PHE A 1 4.85 12.87 14.65
C PHE A 1 5.72 12.43 15.79
N GLU A 2 6.68 13.21 16.24
CA GLU A 2 7.42 12.91 17.48
C GLU A 2 6.60 13.33 18.71
N THR A 3 6.71 12.63 19.82
CA THR A 3 6.02 13.01 21.08
C THR A 3 7.07 13.39 22.11
N LEU A 4 6.84 14.49 22.83
CA LEU A 4 7.72 14.89 23.91
C LEU A 4 7.22 14.23 25.20
N GLY A 5 7.91 13.17 25.66
CA GLY A 5 7.44 12.36 26.79
C GLY A 5 6.10 11.69 26.48
N ASP A 6 5.14 11.83 27.41
CA ASP A 6 3.82 11.19 27.35
C ASP A 6 2.72 12.10 26.76
N GLU A 7 3.10 13.17 26.06
CA GLU A 7 2.14 14.09 25.46
C GLU A 7 1.29 13.42 24.35
N LEU A 8 -0.02 13.66 24.39
CA LEU A 8 -0.99 13.21 23.38
C LEU A 8 -0.80 13.91 22.03
N LEU A 9 -0.21 15.10 22.03
CA LEU A 9 0.01 15.90 20.83
C LEU A 9 1.36 15.56 20.20
N GLY A 10 1.31 15.21 18.92
CA GLY A 10 2.49 14.93 18.14
C GLY A 10 3.11 16.19 17.54
N ILE A 11 4.43 16.31 17.64
CA ILE A 11 5.27 17.28 16.93
C ILE A 11 5.46 16.82 15.48
N PRO A 12 5.13 17.64 14.47
CA PRO A 12 5.40 17.31 13.07
C PRO A 12 6.91 17.12 12.83
N LEU A 13 7.28 16.12 12.02
CA LEU A 13 8.68 15.85 11.67
C LEU A 13 9.36 17.04 10.96
N LEU A 14 8.56 17.87 10.27
CA LEU A 14 9.05 19.05 9.57
C LEU A 14 9.20 20.28 10.47
N LEU A 15 8.62 20.28 11.67
CA LEU A 15 8.62 21.47 12.53
C LEU A 15 10.03 21.95 12.88
N PRO A 16 11.00 21.07 13.26
CA PRO A 16 12.37 21.49 13.58
C PRO A 16 13.11 22.12 12.40
N MET A 17 12.75 21.75 11.16
CA MET A 17 13.41 22.21 9.94
C MET A 17 12.68 23.36 9.24
N PHE A 18 11.48 23.73 9.69
CA PHE A 18 10.64 24.72 9.02
C PHE A 18 11.36 26.06 8.77
N ARG A 19 12.00 26.62 9.80
CA ARG A 19 12.74 27.89 9.68
C ARG A 19 13.97 27.76 8.77
N THR A 20 14.61 26.59 8.74
CA THR A 20 15.75 26.32 7.87
C THR A 20 15.31 26.26 6.41
N LEU A 21 14.16 25.64 6.12
CA LEU A 21 13.56 25.61 4.78
C LEU A 21 13.20 27.01 4.28
N GLU A 22 12.57 27.82 5.14
CA GLU A 22 12.23 29.22 4.83
C GLU A 22 13.48 30.04 4.50
N ARG A 23 14.55 29.89 5.29
CA ARG A 23 15.85 30.56 5.04
C ARG A 23 16.48 30.10 3.73
N LEU A 24 16.49 28.80 3.44
CA LEU A 24 17.01 28.26 2.19
C LEU A 24 16.26 28.85 0.99
N SER A 25 14.93 28.85 1.03
CA SER A 25 14.10 29.40 -0.05
C SER A 25 14.38 30.89 -0.29
N ASN A 26 14.49 31.69 0.78
CA ASN A 26 14.82 33.11 0.67
C ASN A 26 16.22 33.33 0.10
N VAL A 27 17.19 32.50 0.48
CA VAL A 27 18.55 32.55 -0.05
C VAL A 27 18.57 32.20 -1.53
N GLU A 28 17.95 31.09 -1.95
CA GLU A 28 17.86 30.68 -3.35
C GLU A 28 17.21 31.77 -4.21
N PHE A 29 16.13 32.38 -3.70
CA PHE A 29 15.49 33.51 -4.35
C PHE A 29 16.45 34.71 -4.49
N ALA A 30 17.19 35.07 -3.44
CA ALA A 30 18.16 36.15 -3.50
C ALA A 30 19.31 35.86 -4.48
N ILE A 31 19.79 34.61 -4.53
CA ILE A 31 20.80 34.17 -5.50
C ILE A 31 20.27 34.28 -6.92
N ALA A 32 19.05 33.81 -7.18
CA ALA A 32 18.42 33.90 -8.50
C ALA A 32 18.24 35.37 -8.94
N GLN A 33 17.79 36.24 -8.04
CA GLN A 33 17.68 37.69 -8.31
C GLN A 33 19.04 38.31 -8.58
N SER A 34 20.08 37.93 -7.82
CA SER A 34 21.43 38.40 -8.07
C SER A 34 21.94 37.96 -9.44
N LEU A 35 21.79 36.68 -9.79
CA LEU A 35 22.18 36.14 -11.10
C LEU A 35 21.45 36.84 -12.25
N TYR A 36 20.15 37.08 -12.09
CA TYR A 36 19.36 37.84 -13.05
C TYR A 36 19.93 39.25 -13.23
N LYS A 37 20.24 39.96 -12.14
CA LYS A 37 20.87 41.29 -12.17
C LYS A 37 22.30 41.29 -12.68
N HIS A 38 23.01 40.16 -12.65
CA HIS A 38 24.33 40.07 -13.27
C HIS A 38 24.25 39.88 -14.78
N GLY A 39 23.31 39.06 -15.24
CA GLY A 39 23.02 38.91 -16.65
C GLY A 39 22.40 40.17 -17.26
N LEU A 40 21.62 40.91 -16.47
CA LEU A 40 20.94 42.15 -16.84
C LEU A 40 21.28 43.23 -15.79
N PRO A 41 22.47 43.83 -15.86
CA PRO A 41 22.90 44.80 -14.88
C PRO A 41 22.05 46.06 -14.92
N THR A 42 21.78 46.61 -13.73
CA THR A 42 21.08 47.88 -13.63
C THR A 42 21.99 48.98 -14.15
N ARG A 43 21.53 49.66 -15.20
CA ARG A 43 22.25 50.77 -15.83
C ARG A 43 21.77 52.09 -15.22
N SER A 44 22.71 52.93 -14.84
CA SER A 44 22.46 54.31 -14.46
C SER A 44 22.78 55.18 -15.67
N VAL A 45 21.76 55.77 -16.28
CA VAL A 45 21.90 56.63 -17.46
C VAL A 45 21.70 58.07 -17.04
N ALA A 46 22.72 58.89 -17.17
CA ALA A 46 22.66 60.33 -16.95
C ALA A 46 22.58 61.07 -18.29
N VAL A 47 21.69 62.06 -18.36
CA VAL A 47 21.42 62.88 -19.55
C VAL A 47 21.79 64.32 -19.23
N GLY A 48 22.73 64.88 -19.99
CA GLY A 48 23.17 66.27 -19.86
C GLY A 48 24.43 66.45 -19.03
N ASP A 49 24.97 67.66 -19.08
CA ASP A 49 26.16 68.10 -18.35
C ASP A 49 25.96 69.55 -17.83
N PRO A 50 26.91 70.13 -17.08
CA PRO A 50 26.78 71.50 -16.57
C PRO A 50 26.52 72.57 -17.64
N ASP A 51 26.94 72.34 -18.88
CA ASP A 51 26.80 73.26 -20.00
C ASP A 51 25.58 72.94 -20.90
N HIS A 52 25.00 71.73 -20.74
CA HIS A 52 23.86 71.21 -21.49
C HIS A 52 22.83 70.57 -20.55
N PRO A 53 21.93 71.35 -19.94
CA PRO A 53 20.88 70.80 -19.08
C PRO A 53 19.89 69.96 -19.90
N PRO A 54 19.46 68.79 -19.39
CA PRO A 54 18.56 67.91 -20.13
C PRO A 54 17.15 68.51 -20.24
N THR A 55 16.53 68.41 -21.42
CA THR A 55 15.10 68.67 -21.58
C THR A 55 14.28 67.40 -21.32
N ALA A 56 12.97 67.54 -21.07
CA ALA A 56 12.08 66.40 -20.88
C ALA A 56 12.02 65.49 -22.12
N GLU A 57 12.09 66.09 -23.31
CA GLU A 57 12.08 65.37 -24.59
C GLU A 57 13.39 64.57 -24.80
N ASP A 58 14.52 65.12 -24.36
CA ASP A 58 15.82 64.42 -24.42
C ASP A 58 15.82 63.20 -23.50
N ILE A 59 15.26 63.32 -22.30
CA ILE A 59 15.13 62.20 -21.34
C ILE A 59 14.26 61.09 -21.93
N GLU A 60 13.14 61.44 -22.56
CA GLU A 60 12.22 60.46 -23.16
C GLU A 60 12.85 59.75 -24.37
N LYS A 61 13.52 60.49 -25.26
CA LYS A 61 14.27 59.92 -26.39
C LYS A 61 15.36 58.96 -25.92
N VAL A 62 16.10 59.33 -24.88
CA VAL A 62 17.12 58.45 -24.30
C VAL A 62 16.47 57.22 -23.69
N ALA A 63 15.40 57.38 -22.91
CA ALA A 63 14.66 56.26 -22.32
C ALA A 63 14.22 55.24 -23.37
N ASP A 64 13.74 55.70 -24.54
CA ASP A 64 13.37 54.82 -25.65
C ASP A 64 14.57 54.10 -26.29
N GLN A 65 15.69 54.79 -26.45
CA GLN A 65 16.91 54.21 -27.00
C GLN A 65 17.54 53.16 -26.08
N VAL A 66 17.43 53.34 -24.75
CA VAL A 66 18.01 52.42 -23.76
C VAL A 66 17.12 51.23 -23.41
N LYS A 67 15.87 51.18 -23.88
CA LYS A 67 14.95 50.05 -23.60
C LYS A 67 15.47 48.68 -24.08
N ASN A 68 16.22 48.63 -25.18
CA ASN A 68 16.70 47.39 -25.80
C ASN A 68 18.23 47.20 -25.76
N LEU A 69 18.88 47.91 -24.84
CA LEU A 69 20.34 47.96 -24.73
C LEU A 69 20.98 46.62 -24.33
N ASP A 70 20.21 45.67 -23.79
CA ASP A 70 20.68 44.33 -23.43
C ASP A 70 20.87 43.40 -24.64
N SER A 71 20.20 43.69 -25.75
CA SER A 71 20.31 42.94 -27.02
C SER A 71 21.13 43.66 -28.10
N ALA A 72 21.45 44.94 -27.89
CA ALA A 72 22.19 45.75 -28.86
C ALA A 72 23.70 45.46 -28.76
N SER A 73 24.33 45.15 -29.90
CA SER A 73 25.78 44.91 -29.98
C SER A 73 26.61 46.20 -29.98
N GLU A 74 26.01 47.33 -30.39
CA GLU A 74 26.66 48.63 -30.49
C GLU A 74 25.68 49.74 -30.08
N TYR A 75 26.19 50.76 -29.40
CA TYR A 75 25.40 51.91 -28.93
C TYR A 75 26.17 53.20 -29.20
N VAL A 76 25.54 54.14 -29.91
CA VAL A 76 26.13 55.43 -30.25
C VAL A 76 25.31 56.51 -29.55
N HIS A 77 25.97 57.34 -28.75
CA HIS A 77 25.33 58.42 -28.00
C HIS A 77 26.16 59.71 -28.02
N PRO A 78 25.53 60.88 -27.83
CA PRO A 78 26.24 62.14 -27.63
C PRO A 78 27.18 62.11 -26.40
N TYR A 79 28.22 62.95 -26.42
CA TYR A 79 29.25 63.00 -25.38
C TYR A 79 28.73 63.40 -24.00
N TYR A 80 27.60 64.10 -23.94
CA TYR A 80 26.93 64.53 -22.71
C TYR A 80 25.96 63.47 -22.14
N PHE A 81 25.93 62.26 -22.69
CA PHE A 81 25.27 61.11 -22.09
C PHE A 81 26.30 60.19 -21.45
N LYS A 82 26.06 59.82 -20.19
CA LYS A 82 26.93 58.90 -19.45
C LYS A 82 26.15 57.69 -19.01
N VAL A 83 26.56 56.51 -19.46
CA VAL A 83 26.01 55.22 -19.04
C VAL A 83 27.00 54.59 -18.07
N ASP A 84 26.66 54.59 -16.79
CA ASP A 84 27.40 53.85 -15.77
C ASP A 84 26.65 52.54 -15.47
N THR A 85 27.38 51.44 -15.30
CA THR A 85 26.78 50.16 -14.89
C THR A 85 26.92 50.01 -13.39
N ILE A 86 25.82 49.74 -12.68
CA ILE A 86 25.89 49.41 -11.26
C ILE A 86 26.31 47.95 -11.15
N GLU A 87 27.61 47.72 -10.97
CA GLU A 87 28.15 46.38 -10.75
C GLU A 87 27.62 45.80 -9.44
N THR A 88 26.87 44.71 -9.55
CA THR A 88 26.43 43.96 -8.38
C THR A 88 27.57 43.05 -7.95
N LYS A 89 28.22 43.35 -6.82
CA LYS A 89 29.29 42.50 -6.28
C LYS A 89 28.72 41.14 -5.85
N PHE A 90 29.24 40.06 -6.41
CA PHE A 90 28.90 38.71 -5.98
C PHE A 90 29.75 38.31 -4.77
N PRO A 91 29.15 37.75 -3.71
CA PRO A 91 29.89 36.99 -2.72
C PRO A 91 30.61 35.84 -3.40
N SER A 92 31.92 35.72 -3.19
CA SER A 92 32.77 34.68 -3.81
C SER A 92 32.34 33.25 -3.49
N ASN A 93 31.58 33.05 -2.41
CA ASN A 93 31.12 31.73 -1.93
C ASN A 93 29.60 31.52 -2.07
N ILE A 94 28.92 32.23 -2.97
CA ILE A 94 27.45 32.16 -3.09
C ILE A 94 26.93 30.74 -3.34
N GLN A 95 27.71 29.89 -4.02
CA GLN A 95 27.38 28.48 -4.29
C GLN A 95 27.41 27.60 -3.02
N ASN A 96 28.14 28.01 -1.98
CA ASN A 96 28.28 27.24 -0.73
C ASN A 96 27.22 27.61 0.30
N ILE A 97 26.45 28.69 0.08
CA ILE A 97 25.43 29.14 1.03
C ILE A 97 24.25 28.15 1.10
N PRO A 98 23.66 27.69 -0.02
CA PRO A 98 22.60 26.68 0.02
C PRO A 98 23.04 25.37 0.68
N GLU A 99 24.30 24.98 0.44
CA GLU A 99 24.90 23.75 0.96
C GLU A 99 24.88 23.67 2.49
N PHE A 100 25.14 24.79 3.18
CA PHE A 100 25.06 24.87 4.64
C PHE A 100 23.66 24.60 5.18
N PHE A 101 22.61 25.10 4.51
CA PHE A 101 21.22 24.87 4.92
C PHE A 101 20.78 23.44 4.59
N LEU A 102 21.19 22.90 3.43
CA LEU A 102 20.93 21.51 3.07
C LEU A 102 21.55 20.54 4.08
N ALA A 103 22.77 20.79 4.54
CA ALA A 103 23.42 20.00 5.58
C ALA A 103 22.62 20.01 6.91
N GLN A 104 22.07 21.15 7.31
CA GLN A 104 21.19 21.25 8.49
C GLN A 104 19.88 20.48 8.29
N ILE A 105 19.25 20.55 7.12
CA ILE A 105 18.03 19.80 6.81
C ILE A 105 18.31 18.30 6.87
N VAL A 106 19.42 17.83 6.31
CA VAL A 106 19.87 16.43 6.42
C VAL A 106 20.05 16.02 7.89
N ALA A 107 20.73 16.84 8.70
CA ALA A 107 20.95 16.55 10.11
C ALA A 107 19.63 16.50 10.91
N LEU A 108 18.73 17.46 10.68
CA LEU A 108 17.44 17.57 11.39
C LEU A 108 16.44 16.50 10.95
N SER A 109 16.47 16.08 9.69
CA SER A 109 15.59 15.02 9.19
C SER A 109 15.99 13.64 9.66
N GLY A 110 17.27 13.43 10.01
CA GLY A 110 17.84 12.11 10.26
C GLY A 110 17.92 11.24 8.99
N ILE A 111 17.58 11.80 7.82
CA ILE A 111 17.61 11.09 6.53
C ILE A 111 18.98 11.30 5.91
N PRO A 112 19.72 10.23 5.58
CA PRO A 112 21.00 10.37 4.91
C PRO A 112 20.87 11.17 3.60
N ARG A 113 21.82 12.08 3.38
CA ARG A 113 21.83 13.01 2.25
C ARG A 113 21.56 12.35 0.89
N ARG A 114 22.12 11.17 0.66
CA ARG A 114 21.90 10.38 -0.57
C ARG A 114 20.42 10.07 -0.83
N PHE A 115 19.65 9.75 0.21
CA PHE A 115 18.22 9.48 0.07
C PHE A 115 17.41 10.75 -0.10
N LEU A 116 17.82 11.84 0.56
CA LEU A 116 17.09 13.11 0.52
C LEU A 116 17.31 13.88 -0.79
N LEU A 117 18.55 13.88 -1.31
CA LEU A 117 18.97 14.71 -2.46
C LEU A 117 19.34 13.88 -3.71
N GLY A 118 19.40 12.56 -3.62
CA GLY A 118 19.80 11.71 -4.74
C GLY A 118 21.30 11.77 -5.08
N GLU A 119 22.13 12.31 -4.18
CA GLU A 119 23.56 12.52 -4.46
C GLU A 119 24.41 11.26 -4.29
N GLU A 120 25.29 10.98 -5.25
CA GLU A 120 26.23 9.84 -5.21
C GLU A 120 27.63 10.19 -4.66
N LYS A 121 27.93 11.48 -4.45
CA LYS A 121 29.29 11.95 -4.11
C LYS A 121 29.81 11.43 -2.76
N PHE A 122 28.93 11.05 -1.84
CA PHE A 122 29.31 10.49 -0.56
C PHE A 122 29.34 8.96 -0.67
N ALA A 123 30.53 8.41 -0.90
CA ALA A 123 30.81 6.98 -1.02
C ALA A 123 30.67 6.24 0.32
N SER A 124 29.48 6.25 0.91
CA SER A 124 29.11 5.30 1.96
C SER A 124 28.80 3.95 1.31
N THR A 125 29.34 2.86 1.85
CA THR A 125 29.00 1.50 1.41
C THR A 125 27.48 1.30 1.45
N VAL A 126 26.94 0.49 0.54
CA VAL A 126 25.49 0.16 0.50
C VAL A 126 25.01 -0.32 1.88
N THR A 127 25.86 -1.06 2.59
CA THR A 127 25.64 -1.53 3.96
C THR A 127 25.45 -0.38 4.97
N ALA A 128 26.30 0.64 4.93
CA ALA A 128 26.19 1.80 5.84
C ALA A 128 24.88 2.58 5.58
N LEU A 129 24.48 2.70 4.31
CA LEU A 129 23.22 3.34 3.93
C LEU A 129 21.99 2.55 4.40
N GLN A 130 22.01 1.23 4.23
CA GLN A 130 20.94 0.36 4.71
C GLN A 130 20.82 0.39 6.23
N ARG A 131 21.94 0.38 6.95
CA ARG A 131 21.95 0.51 8.41
C ARG A 131 21.37 1.86 8.86
N ASN A 132 21.80 2.96 8.25
CA ASN A 132 21.28 4.29 8.57
C ASN A 132 19.78 4.42 8.27
N LEU A 133 19.32 3.83 7.17
CA LEU A 133 17.90 3.80 6.82
C LEU A 133 17.09 2.94 7.81
N ALA A 134 17.61 1.79 8.21
CA ALA A 134 16.96 0.92 9.19
C ALA A 134 16.80 1.63 10.55
N MET A 135 17.84 2.31 11.04
CA MET A 135 17.78 3.08 12.29
C MET A 135 16.70 4.18 12.26
N MET A 136 16.40 4.75 11.09
CA MET A 136 15.32 5.74 10.94
C MET A 136 13.94 5.08 10.81
N LEU A 137 13.82 4.01 10.00
CA LEU A 137 12.53 3.39 9.69
C LEU A 137 11.99 2.51 10.82
N GLU A 138 12.85 1.80 11.55
CA GLU A 138 12.42 0.86 12.59
C GLU A 138 11.59 1.54 13.71
N PRO A 139 12.02 2.70 14.28
CA PRO A 139 11.19 3.41 15.26
C PRO A 139 9.84 3.86 14.70
N LEU A 140 9.81 4.37 13.46
CA LEU A 140 8.57 4.80 12.81
C LEU A 140 7.62 3.62 12.58
N GLN A 141 8.16 2.50 12.10
CA GLN A 141 7.45 1.25 11.89
C GLN A 141 6.90 0.68 13.20
N ALA A 142 7.66 0.73 14.28
CA ALA A 142 7.22 0.29 15.61
C ALA A 142 6.04 1.12 16.11
N ARG A 143 6.07 2.44 15.93
CA ARG A 143 4.97 3.33 16.34
C ARG A 143 3.71 3.11 15.53
N VAL A 144 3.83 2.99 14.21
CA VAL A 144 2.69 2.67 13.33
C VAL A 144 2.11 1.31 13.73
N LYS A 145 2.97 0.33 14.01
CA LYS A 145 2.55 -0.99 14.49
C LYS A 145 1.72 -0.88 15.76
N THR A 146 2.24 -0.25 16.81
CA THR A 146 1.52 -0.09 18.09
C THR A 146 0.17 0.59 17.88
N TRP A 147 0.16 1.70 17.13
CA TRP A 147 -1.08 2.42 16.87
C TRP A 147 -2.11 1.59 16.09
N VAL A 148 -1.71 0.86 15.04
CA VAL A 148 -2.61 0.01 14.27
C VAL A 148 -3.12 -1.16 15.12
N GLU A 149 -2.25 -1.81 15.88
CA GLU A 149 -2.62 -2.94 16.74
C GLU A 149 -3.65 -2.50 17.80
N GLU A 150 -3.37 -1.42 18.52
CA GLU A 150 -4.22 -0.93 19.62
C GLU A 150 -5.49 -0.25 19.14
N GLN A 151 -5.39 0.63 18.13
CA GLN A 151 -6.52 1.48 17.73
C GLN A 151 -7.38 0.85 16.65
N ILE A 152 -6.84 -0.06 15.85
CA ILE A 152 -7.60 -0.70 14.76
C ILE A 152 -7.87 -2.16 15.10
N PHE A 153 -6.84 -2.99 15.30
CA PHE A 153 -7.04 -4.43 15.42
C PHE A 153 -7.82 -4.81 16.67
N GLN A 154 -7.45 -4.29 17.84
CA GLN A 154 -8.17 -4.55 19.08
C GLN A 154 -9.63 -4.12 19.01
N ARG A 155 -9.92 -2.95 18.41
CA ARG A 155 -11.30 -2.47 18.24
C ARG A 155 -12.11 -3.37 17.30
N VAL A 156 -11.52 -3.82 16.20
CA VAL A 156 -12.18 -4.74 15.26
C VAL A 156 -12.46 -6.10 15.90
N LEU A 157 -11.53 -6.64 16.67
CA LEU A 157 -11.70 -7.89 17.41
C LEU A 157 -12.82 -7.78 18.46
N ALA A 158 -12.85 -6.68 19.21
CA ALA A 158 -13.91 -6.40 20.19
C ALA A 158 -15.30 -6.34 19.54
N ILE A 159 -15.45 -5.62 18.42
CA ILE A 159 -16.71 -5.54 17.66
C ILE A 159 -17.15 -6.93 17.19
N ARG A 160 -16.20 -7.76 16.76
CA ARG A 160 -16.47 -9.12 16.26
C ARG A 160 -16.59 -10.17 17.35
N LYS A 161 -16.40 -9.79 18.62
CA LYS A 161 -16.40 -10.71 19.79
C LYS A 161 -15.47 -11.90 19.57
N HIS A 162 -14.32 -11.66 18.93
CA HIS A 162 -13.34 -12.69 18.67
C HIS A 162 -12.24 -12.61 19.73
N GLU A 163 -12.02 -13.71 20.44
CA GLU A 163 -10.89 -13.85 21.37
C GLU A 163 -9.65 -14.21 20.55
N GLY A 164 -8.66 -13.32 20.52
CA GLY A 164 -7.45 -13.49 19.73
C GLY A 164 -6.60 -12.22 19.72
N GLU A 165 -5.36 -12.33 19.23
CA GLU A 165 -4.44 -11.20 19.07
C GLU A 165 -3.98 -11.15 17.62
N VAL A 166 -4.08 -9.97 16.98
CA VAL A 166 -3.57 -9.74 15.63
C VAL A 166 -2.34 -8.85 15.76
N LYS A 167 -1.21 -9.30 15.20
CA LYS A 167 0.05 -8.54 15.20
C LYS A 167 0.45 -8.12 13.81
N LEU A 168 0.90 -6.88 13.68
CA LEU A 168 1.58 -6.37 12.51
C LEU A 168 3.06 -6.77 12.56
N ILE A 169 3.52 -7.46 11.53
CA ILE A 169 4.93 -7.87 11.39
C ILE A 169 5.48 -7.19 10.15
N TRP A 170 6.43 -6.28 10.35
CA TRP A 170 7.21 -5.71 9.26
C TRP A 170 8.22 -6.75 8.78
N LYS A 171 8.30 -6.93 7.46
CA LYS A 171 9.40 -7.69 6.89
C LYS A 171 10.68 -6.90 7.14
N THR A 172 11.67 -7.52 7.75
CA THR A 172 12.98 -6.90 7.96
C THR A 172 13.50 -6.39 6.61
N ILE A 173 14.07 -5.19 6.61
CA ILE A 173 14.87 -4.71 5.49
C ILE A 173 16.13 -5.55 5.50
N THR A 174 16.03 -6.75 4.94
CA THR A 174 17.14 -7.69 4.84
C THR A 174 18.25 -7.03 4.06
N GLU A 175 19.44 -7.01 4.65
CA GLU A 175 20.68 -6.86 3.89
C GLU A 175 20.60 -7.88 2.73
N PRO A 176 20.82 -7.49 1.46
CA PRO A 176 21.06 -8.49 0.44
C PRO A 176 22.22 -9.35 0.97
N ALA A 177 21.94 -10.63 1.18
CA ALA A 177 22.95 -11.55 1.69
C ALA A 177 24.20 -11.39 0.81
N GLU A 178 25.37 -11.28 1.45
CA GLU A 178 26.62 -11.06 0.71
C GLU A 178 26.69 -12.06 -0.45
N PRO A 179 26.96 -11.63 -1.69
CA PRO A 179 26.92 -12.53 -2.85
C PRO A 179 27.74 -13.80 -2.64
N ARG A 180 28.89 -13.67 -1.96
CA ARG A 180 29.75 -14.80 -1.56
C ARG A 180 29.07 -15.74 -0.57
N LEU A 181 28.41 -15.21 0.46
CA LEU A 181 27.66 -16.02 1.42
C LEU A 181 26.52 -16.78 0.73
N VAL A 182 25.84 -16.17 -0.24
CA VAL A 182 24.80 -16.83 -1.04
C VAL A 182 25.40 -17.97 -1.85
N GLU A 183 26.47 -17.71 -2.61
CA GLU A 183 27.14 -18.72 -3.42
C GLU A 183 27.65 -19.89 -2.58
N ASP A 184 28.31 -19.61 -1.46
CA ASP A 184 28.85 -20.64 -0.56
C ASP A 184 27.73 -21.47 0.07
N THR A 185 26.65 -20.82 0.50
CA THR A 185 25.50 -21.51 1.09
C THR A 185 24.79 -22.39 0.06
N VAL A 186 24.64 -21.92 -1.18
CA VAL A 186 24.04 -22.71 -2.27
C VAL A 186 24.95 -23.88 -2.66
N LYS A 187 26.27 -23.69 -2.70
CA LYS A 187 27.24 -24.77 -2.93
C LYS A 187 27.14 -25.85 -1.84
N LEU A 188 27.11 -25.45 -0.57
CA LEU A 188 26.94 -26.38 0.55
C LEU A 188 25.61 -27.15 0.47
N ALA A 189 24.50 -26.47 0.18
CA ALA A 189 23.18 -27.11 0.08
C ALA A 189 23.06 -28.08 -1.12
N ARG A 190 23.89 -27.91 -2.16
CA ARG A 190 23.91 -28.75 -3.36
C ARG A 190 25.01 -29.82 -3.37
N THR A 191 25.94 -29.76 -2.43
CA THR A 191 27.01 -30.75 -2.32
C THR A 191 26.52 -31.92 -1.46
N PHE A 192 26.62 -33.13 -2.00
CA PHE A 192 26.17 -34.35 -1.33
C PHE A 192 27.38 -35.18 -0.90
N ILE A 193 27.34 -35.66 0.34
CA ILE A 193 28.21 -36.71 0.86
C ILE A 193 27.29 -37.83 1.35
N ASP A 194 27.55 -39.06 0.93
CA ASP A 194 26.75 -40.24 1.28
C ASP A 194 25.24 -40.08 1.02
N GLY A 195 24.89 -39.42 -0.09
CA GLY A 195 23.50 -39.19 -0.51
C GLY A 195 22.74 -38.15 0.32
N LYS A 196 23.39 -37.46 1.27
CA LYS A 196 22.81 -36.37 2.04
C LYS A 196 23.50 -35.04 1.71
N PRO A 197 22.74 -33.93 1.59
CA PRO A 197 23.34 -32.63 1.38
C PRO A 197 24.11 -32.20 2.64
N LEU A 198 25.22 -31.48 2.47
CA LEU A 198 26.05 -31.00 3.59
C LEU A 198 25.29 -30.11 4.58
N ILE A 199 24.33 -29.34 4.07
CA ILE A 199 23.35 -28.60 4.86
C ILE A 199 21.97 -28.78 4.22
N THR A 200 20.93 -28.78 5.05
CA THR A 200 19.55 -28.78 4.58
C THR A 200 19.16 -27.41 3.99
N TRP A 201 18.10 -27.37 3.20
CA TRP A 201 17.55 -26.09 2.70
C TRP A 201 17.01 -25.20 3.82
N GLU A 202 16.69 -25.77 4.97
CA GLU A 202 16.23 -25.04 6.15
C GLU A 202 17.41 -24.37 6.88
N GLU A 203 18.51 -25.10 7.06
CA GLU A 203 19.78 -24.55 7.58
C GLU A 203 20.37 -23.48 6.62
N ALA A 204 20.26 -23.70 5.30
CA ALA A 204 20.63 -22.71 4.29
C ALA A 204 19.80 -21.42 4.42
N ARG A 205 18.49 -21.54 4.66
CA ARG A 205 17.61 -20.37 4.91
C ARG A 205 18.01 -19.63 6.18
N GLN A 206 18.27 -20.35 7.26
CA GLN A 206 18.74 -19.75 8.51
C GLN A 206 20.07 -19.01 8.34
N ARG A 207 21.03 -19.63 7.63
CA ARG A 207 22.35 -19.03 7.33
C ARG A 207 22.24 -17.74 6.51
N LEU A 208 21.25 -17.66 5.61
CA LEU A 208 20.96 -16.47 4.81
C LEU A 208 19.99 -15.49 5.49
N LYS A 209 19.58 -15.74 6.74
CA LYS A 209 18.56 -14.98 7.46
C LYS A 209 17.25 -14.83 6.66
N LEU A 210 16.94 -15.83 5.84
CA LEU A 210 15.68 -15.92 5.12
C LEU A 210 14.60 -16.48 6.06
N PRO A 211 13.33 -16.07 5.88
CA PRO A 211 12.23 -16.65 6.66
C PRO A 211 12.21 -18.17 6.49
N THR A 212 12.08 -18.89 7.60
CA THR A 212 12.13 -20.36 7.69
C THR A 212 10.96 -21.01 6.99
N THR A 213 9.78 -20.40 7.06
CA THR A 213 8.65 -20.70 6.18
C THR A 213 8.87 -19.99 4.84
N PRO A 214 8.78 -20.71 3.69
CA PRO A 214 8.55 -20.02 2.42
C PRO A 214 7.33 -19.14 2.67
N ALA A 215 7.47 -17.82 2.48
CA ALA A 215 6.30 -16.96 2.47
C ALA A 215 5.31 -17.65 1.54
N GLU A 216 4.17 -18.11 2.07
CA GLU A 216 3.04 -18.53 1.23
C GLU A 216 2.97 -17.51 0.12
N SER A 217 3.08 -17.99 -1.12
CA SER A 217 3.35 -17.10 -2.23
C SER A 217 2.33 -15.96 -2.16
N ARG A 218 2.78 -14.71 -2.26
CA ARG A 218 1.85 -13.57 -2.25
C ARG A 218 0.73 -13.76 -3.29
N ALA A 219 0.95 -14.57 -4.33
CA ALA A 219 -0.08 -15.00 -5.25
C ALA A 219 -1.20 -15.79 -4.55
N THR A 220 -0.90 -16.71 -3.64
CA THR A 220 -1.88 -17.49 -2.87
C THR A 220 -2.70 -16.61 -1.92
N THR A 221 -2.05 -15.72 -1.16
CA THR A 221 -2.74 -14.85 -0.18
C THR A 221 -3.48 -13.68 -0.85
N LEU A 222 -2.96 -13.11 -1.94
CA LEU A 222 -3.69 -12.10 -2.73
C LEU A 222 -4.79 -12.74 -3.59
N MET A 223 -4.64 -13.98 -4.06
CA MET A 223 -5.75 -14.73 -4.69
C MET A 223 -6.87 -15.00 -3.68
N GLN A 224 -6.53 -15.41 -2.45
CA GLN A 224 -7.50 -15.59 -1.36
C GLN A 224 -8.22 -14.29 -0.94
N LEU A 225 -7.53 -13.15 -1.02
CA LEU A 225 -8.09 -11.85 -0.64
C LEU A 225 -8.81 -11.11 -1.79
N LYS A 226 -8.49 -11.40 -3.07
CA LYS A 226 -9.15 -10.77 -4.23
C LYS A 226 -10.29 -11.60 -4.82
N ASN A 227 -10.25 -12.93 -4.82
CA ASN A 227 -11.27 -13.76 -5.47
C ASN A 227 -11.73 -14.91 -4.56
N ASN A 228 -12.39 -14.60 -3.45
CA ASN A 228 -13.39 -15.52 -2.90
C ASN A 228 -14.69 -15.34 -3.69
N GLU A 229 -14.65 -15.70 -4.96
CA GLU A 229 -15.84 -16.10 -5.72
C GLU A 229 -16.22 -17.49 -5.20
N LEU A 230 -16.64 -17.57 -3.94
CA LEU A 230 -17.14 -18.82 -3.40
C LEU A 230 -18.35 -19.22 -4.24
N ALA A 231 -18.38 -20.48 -4.69
CA ALA A 231 -19.56 -21.02 -5.32
C ALA A 231 -20.73 -20.99 -4.31
N GLY A 232 -21.94 -20.79 -4.80
CA GLY A 232 -23.16 -20.87 -4.02
C GLY A 232 -23.86 -22.21 -4.20
N ILE A 233 -24.46 -22.75 -3.15
CA ILE A 233 -25.47 -23.79 -3.23
C ILE A 233 -26.86 -23.17 -3.13
N TYR A 234 -27.69 -23.45 -4.12
CA TYR A 234 -29.08 -23.00 -4.15
C TYR A 234 -30.01 -24.06 -3.56
N LEU A 235 -30.83 -23.62 -2.60
CA LEU A 235 -31.90 -24.41 -2.00
C LEU A 235 -33.25 -23.73 -2.27
N VAL A 236 -34.25 -24.56 -2.58
CA VAL A 236 -35.64 -24.13 -2.73
C VAL A 236 -36.11 -23.51 -1.41
N GLU A 237 -36.81 -22.37 -1.47
CA GLU A 237 -37.42 -21.76 -0.29
C GLU A 237 -38.43 -22.73 0.34
N PRO A 238 -38.46 -22.90 1.67
CA PRO A 238 -37.78 -22.10 2.71
C PRO A 238 -36.48 -22.72 3.24
N HIS A 239 -35.88 -23.71 2.58
CA HIS A 239 -34.84 -24.54 3.22
C HIS A 239 -33.54 -23.81 3.55
N GLY A 240 -33.17 -22.76 2.81
CA GLY A 240 -32.03 -21.92 3.21
C GLY A 240 -32.30 -21.15 4.50
N GLU A 241 -33.51 -20.62 4.65
CA GLU A 241 -33.94 -19.95 5.88
C GLU A 241 -33.99 -20.92 7.07
N LEU A 242 -34.43 -22.17 6.86
CA LEU A 242 -34.43 -23.19 7.92
C LEU A 242 -33.03 -23.53 8.43
N ILE A 243 -32.01 -23.48 7.56
CA ILE A 243 -30.61 -23.64 7.98
C ILE A 243 -30.13 -22.40 8.73
N TRP A 244 -30.49 -21.20 8.25
CA TRP A 244 -30.17 -19.93 8.92
C TRP A 244 -30.77 -19.83 10.33
N LEU A 245 -32.00 -20.32 10.52
CA LEU A 245 -32.66 -20.43 11.83
C LEU A 245 -32.10 -21.57 12.70
N GLY A 246 -31.13 -22.35 12.20
CA GLY A 246 -30.52 -23.48 12.92
C GLY A 246 -31.41 -24.73 13.05
N ARG A 247 -32.54 -24.77 12.35
CA ARG A 247 -33.52 -25.87 12.42
C ARG A 247 -33.15 -27.04 11.51
N LYS A 248 -32.65 -26.76 10.30
CA LYS A 248 -32.23 -27.75 9.31
C LYS A 248 -30.71 -27.97 9.39
N LYS A 249 -30.29 -29.22 9.56
CA LYS A 249 -28.89 -29.62 9.77
C LYS A 249 -28.29 -30.45 8.63
N ALA A 250 -29.11 -30.80 7.63
CA ALA A 250 -28.68 -31.59 6.49
C ALA A 250 -29.48 -31.29 5.23
N ILE A 251 -28.85 -31.50 4.07
CA ILE A 251 -29.48 -31.42 2.75
C ILE A 251 -29.64 -32.83 2.20
N VAL A 252 -30.73 -33.08 1.48
CA VAL A 252 -30.95 -34.32 0.75
C VAL A 252 -31.04 -33.99 -0.74
N LYS A 253 -30.41 -34.82 -1.59
CA LYS A 253 -30.49 -34.70 -3.05
C LYS A 253 -30.59 -36.10 -3.68
N SER A 254 -31.18 -36.18 -4.88
CA SER A 254 -31.25 -37.43 -5.65
C SER A 254 -29.99 -37.77 -6.44
N VAL A 255 -29.06 -36.82 -6.53
CA VAL A 255 -27.77 -36.97 -7.24
C VAL A 255 -26.64 -36.88 -6.23
N ARG A 256 -25.60 -37.70 -6.44
CA ARG A 256 -24.36 -37.64 -5.68
C ARG A 256 -23.50 -36.50 -6.22
N PHE A 257 -23.19 -35.52 -5.39
CA PHE A 257 -22.26 -34.46 -5.71
C PHE A 257 -20.83 -34.97 -5.48
N SER A 258 -20.01 -34.88 -6.52
CA SER A 258 -18.55 -35.11 -6.44
C SER A 258 -17.78 -33.79 -6.29
N SER A 259 -18.37 -32.69 -6.74
CA SER A 259 -17.83 -31.33 -6.57
C SER A 259 -18.35 -30.67 -5.30
N HIS A 260 -17.57 -29.71 -4.79
CA HIS A 260 -17.96 -28.83 -3.70
C HIS A 260 -18.23 -29.51 -2.34
N ILE A 261 -17.58 -30.66 -2.07
CA ILE A 261 -17.60 -31.35 -0.77
C ILE A 261 -16.42 -30.90 0.07
N GLY A 262 -16.66 -30.54 1.34
CA GLY A 262 -15.61 -30.11 2.26
C GLY A 262 -15.05 -28.71 2.00
N GLU A 263 -15.64 -27.96 1.08
CA GLU A 263 -15.28 -26.56 0.79
C GLU A 263 -16.41 -25.58 1.16
N PRO A 264 -16.08 -24.32 1.48
CA PRO A 264 -17.06 -23.29 1.84
C PRO A 264 -17.89 -22.85 0.63
N LEU A 265 -19.21 -22.81 0.82
CA LEU A 265 -20.19 -22.41 -0.19
C LEU A 265 -21.16 -21.36 0.34
N TYR A 266 -21.58 -20.42 -0.50
CA TYR A 266 -22.69 -19.52 -0.15
C TYR A 266 -24.01 -20.28 -0.05
N LEU A 267 -24.74 -20.08 1.04
CA LEU A 267 -26.09 -20.62 1.22
C LEU A 267 -27.12 -19.69 0.58
N LEU A 268 -27.64 -20.07 -0.59
CA LEU A 268 -28.60 -19.28 -1.36
C LEU A 268 -29.99 -19.90 -1.27
N SER A 269 -31.00 -19.09 -1.01
CA SER A 269 -32.40 -19.50 -1.12
C SER A 269 -33.26 -18.29 -1.47
N GLY A 270 -34.01 -18.40 -2.57
CA GLY A 270 -34.69 -17.27 -3.20
C GLY A 270 -33.74 -16.12 -3.51
N LYS A 271 -34.12 -14.90 -3.11
CA LYS A 271 -33.34 -13.66 -3.35
C LYS A 271 -32.28 -13.38 -2.27
N PHE A 272 -32.07 -14.30 -1.32
CA PHE A 272 -31.20 -14.09 -0.19
C PHE A 272 -30.05 -15.10 -0.11
N CYS A 273 -28.91 -14.60 0.34
CA CYS A 273 -27.76 -15.36 0.78
C CYS A 273 -27.70 -15.29 2.30
N TYR A 274 -27.86 -16.46 2.94
CA TYR A 274 -27.99 -16.58 4.39
C TYR A 274 -26.65 -16.77 5.10
N GLY A 275 -25.58 -17.11 4.37
CA GLY A 275 -24.26 -17.32 4.96
C GLY A 275 -23.35 -18.19 4.12
N ILE A 276 -22.34 -18.74 4.77
CA ILE A 276 -21.36 -19.69 4.25
C ILE A 276 -21.54 -21.01 5.02
N ILE A 277 -21.75 -22.09 4.26
CA ILE A 277 -21.89 -23.45 4.77
C ILE A 277 -20.92 -24.38 4.06
N ARG A 278 -20.67 -25.55 4.66
CA ARG A 278 -19.85 -26.61 4.09
C ARG A 278 -20.65 -27.91 4.09
N LEU A 279 -20.58 -28.66 2.99
CA LEU A 279 -21.19 -29.98 2.86
C LEU A 279 -20.18 -31.05 3.23
N ASP A 280 -20.52 -31.92 4.17
CA ASP A 280 -19.70 -33.12 4.44
C ASP A 280 -19.99 -34.22 3.41
N SER A 281 -19.18 -35.29 3.46
CA SER A 281 -19.28 -36.40 2.51
C SER A 281 -20.69 -37.03 2.50
N PRO A 282 -21.26 -37.32 1.31
CA PRO A 282 -22.59 -37.88 1.21
C PRO A 282 -22.68 -39.28 1.79
N VAL A 283 -23.80 -39.54 2.46
CA VAL A 283 -24.23 -40.89 2.85
C VAL A 283 -25.41 -41.28 1.96
N GLU A 284 -25.33 -42.43 1.30
CA GLU A 284 -26.46 -42.98 0.55
C GLU A 284 -27.51 -43.50 1.54
N ILE A 285 -28.76 -43.06 1.37
CA ILE A 285 -29.88 -43.40 2.23
C ILE A 285 -31.05 -43.98 1.43
N SER A 286 -31.72 -44.96 2.02
CA SER A 286 -32.96 -45.56 1.58
C SER A 286 -34.17 -44.69 1.95
N LEU A 287 -35.35 -45.01 1.40
CA LEU A 287 -36.61 -44.32 1.77
C LEU A 287 -36.96 -44.48 3.25
N LYS A 288 -36.56 -45.59 3.89
CA LYS A 288 -36.78 -45.80 5.32
C LYS A 288 -35.89 -44.85 6.13
N GLU A 289 -34.61 -44.77 5.80
CA GLU A 289 -33.65 -43.87 6.47
C GLU A 289 -33.99 -42.39 6.20
N PHE A 290 -34.53 -42.06 5.02
CA PHE A 290 -35.07 -40.73 4.73
C PHE A 290 -36.13 -40.33 5.75
N ARG A 291 -37.14 -41.19 6.01
CA ARG A 291 -38.20 -40.93 7.00
C ARG A 291 -37.64 -40.70 8.41
N GLU A 292 -36.68 -41.51 8.80
CA GLU A 292 -36.03 -41.41 10.11
C GLU A 292 -35.21 -40.11 10.27
N LEU A 293 -34.65 -39.60 9.16
CA LEU A 293 -33.82 -38.40 9.14
C LEU A 293 -34.59 -37.09 8.87
N ILE A 294 -35.92 -37.15 8.70
CA ILE A 294 -36.79 -35.97 8.54
C ILE A 294 -36.52 -34.89 9.58
N PRO A 295 -36.35 -35.19 10.90
CA PRO A 295 -36.07 -34.16 11.89
C PRO A 295 -34.78 -33.37 11.63
N LYS A 296 -33.83 -33.92 10.86
CA LYS A 296 -32.55 -33.27 10.54
C LYS A 296 -32.59 -32.51 9.23
N HIS A 297 -33.17 -33.10 8.17
CA HIS A 297 -33.20 -32.46 6.86
C HIS A 297 -34.48 -31.65 6.60
N LEU A 298 -35.55 -31.83 7.37
CA LEU A 298 -36.81 -31.09 7.24
C LEU A 298 -37.30 -31.02 5.79
N VAL A 299 -37.36 -32.16 5.11
CA VAL A 299 -37.99 -32.30 3.78
C VAL A 299 -39.12 -33.29 3.95
N SER A 300 -40.34 -32.92 3.60
CA SER A 300 -41.51 -33.77 3.75
C SER A 300 -41.55 -34.87 2.68
N GLU A 301 -42.41 -35.88 2.86
CA GLU A 301 -42.59 -36.91 1.83
C GLU A 301 -43.23 -36.34 0.56
N GLU A 302 -44.12 -35.36 0.72
CA GLU A 302 -44.78 -34.65 -0.37
C GLU A 302 -43.76 -33.85 -1.20
N GLU A 303 -42.87 -33.09 -0.54
CA GLU A 303 -41.77 -32.37 -1.20
C GLU A 303 -40.84 -33.34 -1.93
N ARG A 304 -40.52 -34.48 -1.30
CA ARG A 304 -39.67 -35.52 -1.90
C ARG A 304 -40.32 -36.13 -3.15
N GLU A 305 -41.61 -36.44 -3.12
CA GLU A 305 -42.34 -36.97 -4.29
C GLU A 305 -42.42 -35.93 -5.40
N GLN A 306 -42.66 -34.66 -5.04
CA GLN A 306 -42.72 -33.56 -6.00
C GLN A 306 -41.38 -33.34 -6.71
N TRP A 307 -40.26 -33.40 -5.98
CA TRP A 307 -38.94 -33.12 -6.56
C TRP A 307 -38.29 -34.32 -7.22
N TRP A 308 -38.49 -35.53 -6.67
CA TRP A 308 -37.84 -36.76 -7.12
C TRP A 308 -38.82 -37.93 -7.20
N PRO A 309 -39.80 -37.85 -8.12
CA PRO A 309 -40.76 -38.94 -8.31
C PRO A 309 -40.01 -40.22 -8.69
N HIS A 310 -40.44 -41.34 -8.09
CA HIS A 310 -39.89 -42.68 -8.33
C HIS A 310 -38.43 -42.95 -7.90
N LYS A 311 -37.71 -42.00 -7.28
CA LYS A 311 -36.35 -42.24 -6.78
C LYS A 311 -36.38 -42.97 -5.43
N ARG A 312 -35.77 -44.16 -5.39
CA ARG A 312 -35.73 -45.04 -4.19
C ARG A 312 -34.45 -44.89 -3.35
N LYS A 313 -33.45 -44.17 -3.86
CA LYS A 313 -32.16 -43.92 -3.23
C LYS A 313 -31.88 -42.43 -3.29
N LEU A 314 -31.46 -41.86 -2.15
CA LEU A 314 -31.14 -40.44 -2.00
C LEU A 314 -29.78 -40.30 -1.32
N PHE A 315 -29.20 -39.11 -1.40
CA PHE A 315 -27.93 -38.79 -0.77
C PHE A 315 -28.15 -37.74 0.31
N TYR A 316 -27.72 -38.06 1.52
CA TYR A 316 -27.77 -37.21 2.70
C TYR A 316 -26.42 -36.51 2.89
N TYR A 317 -26.46 -35.18 2.99
CA TYR A 317 -25.30 -34.32 3.20
C TYR A 317 -25.45 -33.61 4.54
N PRO A 318 -24.67 -33.99 5.57
CA PRO A 318 -24.54 -33.18 6.77
C PRO A 318 -24.00 -31.79 6.42
N ILE A 319 -24.53 -30.76 7.09
CA ILE A 319 -24.10 -29.37 6.89
C ILE A 319 -23.31 -28.91 8.10
N VAL A 320 -22.17 -28.30 7.84
CA VAL A 320 -21.43 -27.51 8.82
C VAL A 320 -21.63 -26.04 8.49
N VAL A 321 -22.17 -25.27 9.43
CA VAL A 321 -22.35 -23.83 9.27
C VAL A 321 -21.05 -23.13 9.67
N GLU A 322 -20.39 -22.46 8.73
CA GLU A 322 -19.16 -21.71 9.02
C GLU A 322 -19.49 -20.28 9.45
N LYS A 323 -20.43 -19.63 8.76
CA LYS A 323 -20.79 -18.25 9.02
C LYS A 323 -22.21 -17.95 8.57
N LEU A 324 -23.03 -17.36 9.43
CA LEU A 324 -24.34 -16.83 9.05
C LEU A 324 -24.26 -15.32 8.83
N PHE A 325 -25.05 -14.81 7.89
CA PHE A 325 -25.23 -13.39 7.66
C PHE A 325 -26.47 -12.92 8.39
N ASN A 326 -26.29 -11.96 9.30
CA ASN A 326 -27.39 -11.33 10.02
C ASN A 326 -27.28 -9.80 9.86
N PRO A 327 -28.16 -9.16 9.06
CA PRO A 327 -29.25 -9.77 8.28
C PRO A 327 -28.74 -10.56 7.06
N PRO A 328 -29.56 -11.48 6.48
CA PRO A 328 -29.27 -12.12 5.20
C PRO A 328 -29.01 -11.09 4.10
N ARG A 329 -28.07 -11.37 3.20
CA ARG A 329 -27.68 -10.45 2.12
C ARG A 329 -28.49 -10.71 0.87
N ARG A 330 -28.80 -9.67 0.09
CA ARG A 330 -29.41 -9.85 -1.23
C ARG A 330 -28.36 -10.21 -2.27
N TRP A 331 -28.72 -11.08 -3.20
CA TRP A 331 -27.87 -11.47 -4.32
C TRP A 331 -28.67 -11.43 -5.62
N LYS A 332 -27.96 -11.38 -6.74
CA LYS A 332 -28.55 -11.34 -8.07
C LYS A 332 -29.01 -12.74 -8.50
N TYR A 333 -30.26 -13.07 -8.17
CA TYR A 333 -30.88 -14.35 -8.52
C TYR A 333 -31.12 -14.47 -10.03
N GLU A 334 -30.72 -15.60 -10.62
CA GLU A 334 -31.04 -15.96 -12.00
C GLU A 334 -32.07 -17.11 -12.05
N PRO A 335 -33.16 -16.99 -12.84
CA PRO A 335 -34.13 -18.06 -13.00
C PRO A 335 -33.50 -19.32 -13.61
N GLY A 336 -33.76 -20.50 -13.02
CA GLY A 336 -33.33 -21.81 -13.55
C GLY A 336 -32.20 -22.50 -12.79
N ILE A 337 -31.66 -21.87 -11.73
CA ILE A 337 -30.62 -22.45 -10.88
C ILE A 337 -31.19 -23.61 -10.04
N GLN A 338 -30.58 -24.80 -10.12
CA GLN A 338 -31.05 -26.00 -9.40
C GLN A 338 -30.10 -26.52 -8.31
N ASN A 339 -28.78 -26.31 -8.43
CA ASN A 339 -27.81 -26.89 -7.49
C ASN A 339 -26.70 -25.91 -7.09
N PHE A 340 -25.77 -25.58 -8.00
CA PHE A 340 -24.63 -24.71 -7.69
C PHE A 340 -24.58 -23.49 -8.60
N VAL A 341 -24.05 -22.39 -8.06
CA VAL A 341 -23.79 -21.12 -8.74
C VAL A 341 -22.30 -20.86 -8.66
N GLN A 342 -21.60 -20.76 -9.77
CA GLN A 342 -20.14 -20.58 -9.74
C GLN A 342 -19.75 -19.19 -9.23
N HIS A 343 -20.54 -18.17 -9.56
CA HIS A 343 -20.23 -16.79 -9.26
C HIS A 343 -21.43 -16.10 -8.61
N VAL A 344 -21.30 -15.70 -7.35
CA VAL A 344 -22.37 -15.07 -6.57
C VAL A 344 -22.14 -13.56 -6.49
N GLU A 345 -22.97 -12.79 -7.19
CA GLU A 345 -22.98 -11.33 -7.13
C GLU A 345 -23.94 -10.83 -6.03
N PHE A 346 -23.42 -10.07 -5.07
CA PHE A 346 -24.23 -9.39 -4.05
C PHE A 346 -24.75 -8.05 -4.58
N LEU A 347 -25.98 -7.69 -4.16
CA LEU A 347 -26.63 -6.41 -4.50
C LEU A 347 -26.41 -5.34 -3.44
#